data_AF-A0A7S3WJ65-F1
#
_entry.id   AF-A0A7S3WJ65-F1
#
_cell.length_a   1.000
_cell.length_b   1.000
_cell.length_c   1.000
_cell.angle_alpha   90.00
_cell.angle_beta   90.00
_cell.angle_gamma   90.00
#
_symmetry.space_group_name_H-M   'P 1'
#
loop_
_entity.id
_entity.type
_entity.pdbx_description
1 polymer ?
#
loop_
_entity_poly.entity_id
_entity_poly.type
_entity_poly.pdbx_seq_one_letter_code
_entity_poly.pdbx_strand_id
1 'polypeptide(L)'
;SSSPGGDLLSTAAGPLTHYNSQCQDARRRCYSSLDIWCGATFTVSPFGEEVEMLRKLWAKGGRGRQEGPDQETLPMGFRLTRIEAIDVPASDRQAFYNLVEQMDSRRSSGAIPGPFNPVYPGGDRTGEKAAVFAQLRARFLPRDKLQNQNIMLALHGCSHEVSDSVCRDGFAVVPYRDEPWFGRGLYLTTYAEYACRYATGEFKEQRNPPNSAGEHVLIAAFVAPGMVYPVSRKPDYTRPSNLTSSSKLKDRALQPQFNSHYAFVSAAHNYECMDGARDGTVMDYDELVCE
;
A
#
# COMPACT_ATOMS: atom_id res chain seq x y z
N SER A 1 11.16 -37.62 21.25
CA SER A 1 12.08 -36.77 20.48
C SER A 1 11.24 -35.71 19.77
N SER A 2 10.90 -34.60 20.42
CA SER A 2 11.66 -33.33 20.43
C SER A 2 12.01 -32.80 19.03
N SER A 3 11.17 -31.89 18.53
CA SER A 3 11.52 -30.90 17.49
C SER A 3 12.58 -29.92 18.02
N PRO A 4 13.33 -29.27 17.10
CA PRO A 4 13.19 -27.81 16.86
C PRO A 4 13.31 -27.52 15.33
N GLY A 5 12.92 -26.40 14.72
CA GLY A 5 12.62 -25.01 15.10
C GLY A 5 13.09 -24.09 13.94
N GLY A 6 12.42 -22.94 13.71
CA GLY A 6 12.85 -21.84 12.81
C GLY A 6 12.11 -21.78 11.45
N ASP A 7 11.53 -20.67 10.97
CA ASP A 7 11.64 -19.26 11.37
C ASP A 7 10.32 -18.50 11.21
N LEU A 8 10.02 -17.65 12.19
CA LEU A 8 9.04 -16.57 12.13
C LEU A 8 9.64 -15.42 11.32
N LEU A 9 8.91 -14.96 10.29
CA LEU A 9 9.14 -13.66 9.66
C LEU A 9 7.93 -12.78 9.97
N SER A 10 8.19 -11.69 10.71
CA SER A 10 7.25 -10.62 11.00
C SER A 10 7.70 -9.39 10.21
N THR A 11 6.80 -8.85 9.39
CA THR A 11 7.00 -7.63 8.60
C THR A 11 6.02 -6.57 9.08
N ALA A 12 6.51 -5.64 9.90
CA ALA A 12 5.74 -4.53 10.42
C ALA A 12 5.63 -3.41 9.38
N ALA A 13 4.41 -2.94 9.09
CA ALA A 13 4.18 -1.61 8.53
C ALA A 13 3.80 -0.66 9.67
N GLY A 14 4.62 0.37 9.90
CA GLY A 14 4.41 1.37 10.94
C GLY A 14 4.18 2.75 10.34
N PRO A 15 3.47 3.67 11.02
CA PRO A 15 3.31 5.03 10.56
C PRO A 15 4.59 5.84 10.77
N LEU A 16 5.01 6.57 9.73
CA LEU A 16 5.94 7.68 9.87
C LEU A 16 5.19 8.88 10.43
N THR A 17 5.49 9.17 11.68
CA THR A 17 5.34 10.54 12.19
C THR A 17 6.65 11.26 11.94
N HIS A 18 6.55 12.46 11.39
CA HIS A 18 7.67 13.31 10.96
C HIS A 18 8.93 13.23 11.85
N TYR A 19 10.10 13.09 11.21
CA TYR A 19 11.40 13.42 11.81
C TYR A 19 11.57 14.95 11.84
N ASN A 20 10.64 15.67 12.47
CA ASN A 20 10.89 17.07 12.83
C ASN A 20 11.56 17.07 14.21
N SER A 21 12.79 17.57 14.29
CA SER A 21 13.52 17.70 15.56
C SER A 21 12.78 18.55 16.59
N GLN A 22 11.83 19.41 16.15
CA GLN A 22 10.97 20.20 17.04
C GLN A 22 9.85 19.37 17.71
N CYS A 23 9.46 18.22 17.15
CA CYS A 23 8.48 17.33 17.78
C CYS A 23 9.09 16.40 18.82
N GLN A 24 10.42 16.36 19.00
CA GLN A 24 11.04 15.50 20.02
C GLN A 24 10.70 15.93 21.45
N ASP A 25 10.43 17.22 21.70
CA ASP A 25 10.04 17.68 23.04
C ASP A 25 8.57 17.40 23.36
N ALA A 26 7.70 17.27 22.34
CA ALA A 26 6.33 16.80 22.51
C ALA A 26 6.25 15.29 22.89
N ARG A 27 7.30 14.50 22.61
CA ARG A 27 7.38 13.04 22.87
C ARG A 27 7.38 12.66 24.36
N ARG A 28 7.61 13.60 25.28
CA ARG A 28 7.58 13.30 26.73
C ARG A 28 6.17 13.32 27.33
N ARG A 29 5.14 13.65 26.54
CA ARG A 29 3.75 13.67 26.97
C ARG A 29 2.86 13.07 25.88
N CYS A 30 3.04 11.79 25.56
CA CYS A 30 2.08 11.08 24.71
C CYS A 30 1.04 10.38 25.59
N TYR A 31 -0.21 10.77 25.38
CA TYR A 31 -1.41 10.39 26.09
C TYR A 31 -1.80 8.95 25.77
N SER A 32 -2.33 8.24 26.76
CA SER A 32 -2.92 6.90 26.63
C SER A 32 -4.38 6.96 26.14
N SER A 33 -4.73 7.86 25.22
CA SER A 33 -6.10 8.05 24.73
C SER A 33 -6.21 7.86 23.22
N LEU A 34 -7.22 7.11 22.81
CA LEU A 34 -7.72 7.07 21.44
C LEU A 34 -8.32 8.46 21.14
N ASP A 35 -7.58 9.33 20.48
CA ASP A 35 -8.10 10.65 20.12
C ASP A 35 -8.86 10.55 18.79
N ILE A 36 -10.19 10.60 18.88
CA ILE A 36 -11.09 10.60 17.72
C ILE A 36 -11.18 12.04 17.20
N TRP A 37 -10.61 12.30 16.02
CA TRP A 37 -10.63 13.62 15.39
C TRP A 37 -11.85 13.75 14.48
N CYS A 38 -12.96 14.22 15.05
CA CYS A 38 -14.12 14.68 14.28
C CYS A 38 -13.84 16.11 13.78
N GLY A 39 -14.00 16.34 12.47
CA GLY A 39 -13.57 17.55 11.74
C GLY A 39 -14.24 18.89 12.10
N ALA A 40 -14.70 19.09 13.33
CA ALA A 40 -15.48 20.26 13.74
C ALA A 40 -14.78 21.21 14.75
N THR A 41 -13.59 20.90 15.29
CA THR A 41 -12.95 21.80 16.29
C THR A 41 -11.48 22.10 16.01
N PHE A 42 -11.16 23.40 16.06
CA PHE A 42 -9.89 24.05 15.73
C PHE A 42 -8.78 23.83 16.78
N THR A 43 -8.46 22.59 17.11
CA THR A 43 -7.15 22.28 17.71
C THR A 43 -6.21 21.86 16.59
N VAL A 44 -5.02 22.49 16.51
CA VAL A 44 -4.00 22.10 15.54
C VAL A 44 -3.58 20.68 15.90
N SER A 45 -4.09 19.70 15.16
CA SER A 45 -3.76 18.30 15.38
C SER A 45 -2.25 18.11 15.22
N PRO A 46 -1.58 17.36 16.12
CA PRO A 46 -0.17 17.02 15.95
C PRO A 46 0.07 16.20 14.67
N PHE A 47 -0.99 15.72 14.01
CA PHE A 47 -0.98 14.97 12.75
C PHE A 47 -1.59 15.76 11.58
N GLY A 48 -1.59 17.10 11.65
CA GLY A 48 -2.22 17.94 10.64
C GLY A 48 -1.69 17.68 9.22
N GLU A 49 -0.39 17.43 9.07
CA GLU A 49 0.21 17.11 7.77
C GLU A 49 -0.24 15.74 7.25
N GLU A 50 -0.24 14.70 8.08
CA GLU A 50 -0.69 13.35 7.72
C GLU A 50 -2.18 13.30 7.39
N VAL A 51 -3.01 14.02 8.15
CA VAL A 51 -4.44 14.18 7.86
C VAL A 51 -4.65 14.83 6.50
N GLU A 52 -3.89 15.88 6.17
CA GLU A 52 -3.96 16.53 4.85
C GLU A 52 -3.46 15.62 3.73
N MET A 53 -2.42 14.82 3.97
CA MET A 53 -1.96 13.81 3.01
C MET A 53 -3.05 12.77 2.74
N LEU A 54 -3.72 12.27 3.78
CA LEU A 54 -4.81 11.30 3.68
C LEU A 54 -6.02 11.88 2.95
N ARG A 55 -6.42 13.12 3.26
CA ARG A 55 -7.50 13.81 2.55
C ARG A 55 -7.20 13.99 1.07
N LYS A 56 -5.96 14.34 0.72
CA LYS A 56 -5.53 14.44 -0.69
C LYS A 56 -5.52 13.08 -1.38
N LEU A 57 -5.05 12.03 -0.70
CA LEU A 57 -5.07 10.67 -1.22
C LEU A 57 -6.51 10.18 -1.46
N TRP A 58 -7.40 10.48 -0.51
CA TRP A 58 -8.84 10.18 -0.60
C TRP A 58 -9.49 10.93 -1.77
N ALA A 59 -9.38 12.25 -1.83
CA ALA A 59 -10.02 13.06 -2.88
C ALA A 59 -9.60 12.63 -4.30
N LYS A 60 -8.36 12.18 -4.48
CA LYS A 60 -7.82 11.67 -5.75
C LYS A 60 -7.88 10.14 -5.87
N GLY A 61 -8.67 9.50 -5.02
CA GLY A 61 -8.73 8.06 -4.87
C GLY A 61 -9.79 7.36 -5.71
N GLY A 62 -10.58 8.11 -6.50
CA GLY A 62 -11.59 7.55 -7.39
C GLY A 62 -10.99 6.83 -8.60
N ARG A 63 -11.81 6.00 -9.26
CA ARG A 63 -11.44 5.30 -10.50
C ARG A 63 -10.82 6.26 -11.51
N GLY A 64 -9.68 5.90 -12.09
CA GLY A 64 -8.99 6.76 -13.06
C GLY A 64 -8.50 8.09 -12.48
N ARG A 65 -8.39 8.19 -11.14
CA ARG A 65 -8.08 9.42 -10.40
C ARG A 65 -9.13 10.52 -10.54
N GLN A 66 -10.38 10.13 -10.81
CA GLN A 66 -11.50 11.05 -10.78
C GLN A 66 -11.73 11.53 -9.34
N GLU A 67 -11.84 12.85 -9.20
CA GLU A 67 -12.29 13.48 -7.96
C GLU A 67 -13.81 13.37 -7.87
N GLY A 68 -14.34 13.23 -6.66
CA GLY A 68 -15.79 13.19 -6.47
C GLY A 68 -16.42 14.59 -6.37
N PRO A 69 -17.70 14.68 -5.98
CA PRO A 69 -18.43 15.96 -5.93
C PRO A 69 -17.87 16.94 -4.89
N ASP A 70 -17.17 16.43 -3.88
CA ASP A 70 -16.46 17.19 -2.86
C ASP A 70 -15.21 16.41 -2.39
N GLN A 71 -14.42 17.00 -1.49
CA GLN A 71 -13.19 16.37 -0.99
C GLN A 71 -13.42 15.16 -0.07
N GLU A 72 -14.63 14.96 0.45
CA GLU A 72 -14.99 13.88 1.37
C GLU A 72 -15.68 12.72 0.65
N THR A 73 -16.24 12.93 -0.54
CA THR A 73 -17.08 11.97 -1.25
C THR A 73 -16.38 11.50 -2.52
N LEU A 74 -16.24 10.19 -2.69
CA LEU A 74 -15.72 9.55 -3.90
C LEU A 74 -16.81 9.43 -4.99
N PRO A 75 -16.44 9.30 -6.28
CA PRO A 75 -17.41 9.17 -7.38
C PRO A 75 -18.45 8.05 -7.21
N MET A 76 -18.07 6.94 -6.58
CA MET A 76 -18.97 5.82 -6.27
C MET A 76 -19.84 6.01 -5.03
N GLY A 77 -19.79 7.19 -4.39
CA GLY A 77 -20.64 7.53 -3.24
C GLY A 77 -20.08 7.12 -1.87
N PHE A 78 -18.85 6.61 -1.79
CA PHE A 78 -18.18 6.42 -0.50
C PHE A 78 -17.80 7.78 0.10
N ARG A 79 -18.09 7.98 1.38
CA ARG A 79 -17.77 9.21 2.10
C ARG A 79 -16.77 8.96 3.23
N LEU A 80 -15.74 9.80 3.34
CA LEU A 80 -14.81 9.82 4.45
C LEU A 80 -15.49 10.47 5.66
N THR A 81 -15.81 9.68 6.69
CA THR A 81 -16.51 10.19 7.88
C THR A 81 -15.54 10.68 8.95
N ARG A 82 -14.43 9.97 9.18
CA ARG A 82 -13.39 10.35 10.14
C ARG A 82 -12.05 9.70 9.83
N ILE A 83 -11.00 10.23 10.45
CA ILE A 83 -9.65 9.67 10.46
C ILE A 83 -9.25 9.48 11.92
N GLU A 84 -8.80 8.28 12.27
CA GLU A 84 -8.31 7.94 13.60
C GLU A 84 -6.82 7.62 13.51
N ALA A 85 -6.03 8.22 14.39
CA ALA A 85 -4.62 7.90 14.52
C ALA A 85 -4.47 6.68 15.43
N ILE A 86 -3.63 5.72 15.02
CA ILE A 86 -3.34 4.52 15.80
C ILE A 86 -1.97 4.69 16.42
N ASP A 87 -1.87 4.53 17.74
CA ASP A 87 -0.58 4.45 18.42
C ASP A 87 0.00 3.06 18.26
N VAL A 88 0.95 2.94 17.33
CA VAL A 88 1.66 1.69 17.07
C VAL A 88 2.75 1.48 18.12
N PRO A 89 2.91 0.28 18.71
CA PRO A 89 3.95 0.01 19.70
C PRO A 89 5.34 0.50 19.26
N ALA A 90 6.12 1.03 20.22
CA ALA A 90 7.44 1.59 19.93
C ALA A 90 8.39 0.57 19.27
N SER A 91 8.25 -0.72 19.61
CA SER A 91 8.98 -1.83 18.98
C SER A 91 8.73 -1.91 17.49
N ASP A 92 7.47 -1.79 17.08
CA ASP A 92 7.04 -2.04 15.70
C ASP A 92 7.40 -0.83 14.82
N ARG A 93 7.28 0.39 15.38
CA ARG A 93 7.82 1.60 14.76
C ARG A 93 9.33 1.49 14.54
N GLN A 94 10.08 1.03 15.55
CA GLN A 94 11.53 0.88 15.42
C GLN A 94 11.90 -0.21 14.41
N ALA A 95 11.15 -1.31 14.36
CA ALA A 95 11.34 -2.37 13.36
C ALA A 95 11.15 -1.82 11.93
N PHE A 96 10.10 -1.02 11.71
CA PHE A 96 9.88 -0.35 10.44
C PHE A 96 11.03 0.61 10.07
N TYR A 97 11.51 1.43 11.01
CA TYR A 97 12.64 2.33 10.75
C TYR A 97 13.93 1.57 10.41
N ASN A 98 14.24 0.52 11.16
CA ASN A 98 15.40 -0.33 10.88
C ASN A 98 15.31 -0.96 9.48
N LEU A 99 14.10 -1.39 9.07
CA LEU A 99 13.87 -1.93 7.75
C LEU A 99 14.12 -0.87 6.66
N VAL A 100 13.58 0.34 6.83
CA VAL A 100 13.79 1.46 5.89
C VAL A 100 15.28 1.79 5.75
N GLU A 101 16.01 1.94 6.86
CA GLU A 101 17.45 2.22 6.86
C GLU A 101 18.27 1.09 6.22
N GLN A 102 17.89 -0.16 6.50
CA GLN A 102 18.52 -1.32 5.88
C GLN A 102 18.28 -1.36 4.36
N MET A 103 17.07 -1.05 3.89
CA MET A 103 16.79 -0.98 2.46
C MET A 103 17.51 0.19 1.78
N ASP A 104 17.58 1.35 2.46
CA ASP A 104 18.26 2.55 1.96
C ASP A 104 19.76 2.31 1.77
N SER A 105 20.40 1.66 2.75
CA SER A 105 21.84 1.34 2.73
C SER A 105 22.22 0.23 1.75
N ARG A 106 21.34 -0.76 1.54
CA ARG A 106 21.57 -1.86 0.58
C ARG A 106 21.54 -1.40 -0.87
N ARG A 107 20.72 -0.40 -1.17
CA ARG A 107 20.63 0.16 -2.52
C ARG A 107 21.85 1.00 -2.80
N SER A 108 22.60 0.64 -3.84
CA SER A 108 23.60 1.55 -4.37
C SER A 108 22.93 2.58 -5.26
N SER A 109 23.36 3.83 -5.16
CA SER A 109 22.91 4.95 -6.02
C SER A 109 23.33 4.78 -7.49
N GLY A 110 24.02 3.68 -7.83
CA GLY A 110 24.60 3.44 -9.14
C GLY A 110 23.68 2.68 -10.09
N ALA A 111 23.81 2.97 -11.39
CA ALA A 111 23.15 2.25 -12.48
C ALA A 111 23.69 0.82 -12.71
N ILE A 112 24.59 0.34 -11.85
CA ILE A 112 25.23 -0.97 -11.99
C ILE A 112 24.25 -2.03 -11.47
N PRO A 113 23.81 -2.97 -12.33
CA PRO A 113 22.98 -4.09 -11.90
C PRO A 113 23.61 -4.85 -10.75
N GLY A 114 22.80 -5.24 -9.77
CA GLY A 114 23.26 -6.00 -8.61
C GLY A 114 22.08 -6.57 -7.83
N PRO A 115 22.34 -7.33 -6.76
CA PRO A 115 21.29 -7.99 -5.96
C PRO A 115 20.30 -7.00 -5.35
N PHE A 116 20.69 -5.73 -5.20
CA PHE A 116 19.84 -4.65 -4.66
C PHE A 116 19.41 -3.61 -5.71
N ASN A 117 19.77 -3.82 -6.98
CA ASN A 117 19.37 -3.03 -8.14
C ASN A 117 19.00 -3.99 -9.28
N PRO A 118 17.92 -4.79 -9.11
CA PRO A 118 17.55 -5.82 -10.07
C PRO A 118 17.13 -5.19 -11.40
N VAL A 119 17.54 -5.83 -12.49
CA VAL A 119 17.06 -5.50 -13.83
C VAL A 119 15.87 -6.40 -14.12
N TYR A 120 14.76 -5.81 -14.58
CA TYR A 120 13.58 -6.58 -14.92
C TYR A 120 13.90 -7.65 -15.98
N PRO A 121 13.35 -8.87 -15.87
CA PRO A 121 13.50 -9.91 -16.88
C PRO A 121 13.12 -9.37 -18.27
N GLY A 122 14.03 -9.52 -19.24
CA GLY A 122 13.84 -9.01 -20.61
C GLY A 122 14.28 -7.56 -20.84
N GLY A 123 14.78 -6.86 -19.81
CA GLY A 123 15.42 -5.55 -19.99
C GLY A 123 14.49 -4.44 -20.50
N ASP A 124 13.22 -4.47 -20.10
CA ASP A 124 12.17 -3.54 -20.53
C ASP A 124 12.35 -2.11 -19.98
N ARG A 125 13.43 -1.44 -20.42
CA ARG A 125 13.85 -0.13 -19.93
C ARG A 125 12.98 1.02 -20.44
N THR A 126 12.24 0.81 -21.53
CA THR A 126 11.43 1.85 -22.18
C THR A 126 10.01 1.40 -22.54
N GLY A 127 9.63 0.16 -22.24
CA GLY A 127 8.28 -0.33 -22.48
C GLY A 127 7.40 -0.24 -21.24
N GLU A 128 6.51 -1.21 -21.11
CA GLU A 128 5.39 -1.15 -20.18
C GLU A 128 5.86 -1.16 -18.73
N LYS A 129 6.81 -2.03 -18.35
CA LYS A 129 7.30 -2.09 -16.97
C LYS A 129 7.97 -0.79 -16.54
N ALA A 130 8.72 -0.15 -17.44
CA ALA A 130 9.33 1.14 -17.18
C ALA A 130 8.28 2.24 -16.96
N ALA A 131 7.21 2.24 -17.77
CA ALA A 131 6.11 3.20 -17.62
C ALA A 131 5.32 2.99 -16.32
N VAL A 132 5.01 1.73 -15.96
CA VAL A 132 4.40 1.37 -14.67
C VAL A 132 5.25 1.89 -13.51
N PHE A 133 6.57 1.66 -13.57
CA PHE A 133 7.48 2.13 -12.53
C PHE A 133 7.60 3.66 -12.47
N ALA A 134 7.56 4.34 -13.62
CA ALA A 134 7.57 5.80 -13.67
C ALA A 134 6.34 6.41 -12.99
N GLN A 135 5.17 5.81 -13.19
CA GLN A 135 3.95 6.24 -12.50
C GLN A 135 3.97 5.93 -11.00
N LEU A 136 4.51 4.77 -10.58
CA LEU A 136 4.73 4.47 -9.16
C LEU A 136 5.64 5.53 -8.52
N ARG A 137 6.73 5.92 -9.20
CA ARG A 137 7.65 6.96 -8.68
C ARG A 137 6.96 8.28 -8.38
N ALA A 138 5.94 8.64 -9.15
CA ALA A 138 5.16 9.85 -8.91
C ALA A 138 4.27 9.77 -7.64
N ARG A 139 4.18 8.61 -6.99
CA ARG A 139 3.43 8.38 -5.74
C ARG A 139 4.28 8.46 -4.49
N PHE A 140 5.60 8.51 -4.64
CA PHE A 140 6.49 8.58 -3.50
C PHE A 140 6.41 9.94 -2.82
N LEU A 141 6.43 9.91 -1.49
CA LEU A 141 6.57 11.09 -0.67
C LEU A 141 7.98 11.69 -0.85
N PRO A 142 8.15 12.99 -0.59
CA PRO A 142 9.48 13.60 -0.54
C PRO A 142 10.42 12.81 0.39
N ARG A 143 11.63 12.53 -0.08
CA ARG A 143 12.65 11.85 0.73
C ARG A 143 13.26 12.86 1.69
N ASP A 144 12.95 12.74 2.98
CA ASP A 144 13.74 13.40 4.01
C ASP A 144 14.89 12.45 4.41
N LYS A 145 16.13 12.86 4.13
CA LYS A 145 17.41 12.16 4.46
C LYS A 145 17.65 10.79 3.80
N LEU A 146 16.63 10.10 3.31
CA LEU A 146 16.77 8.85 2.57
C LEU A 146 17.36 9.10 1.19
N GLN A 147 18.41 8.36 0.83
CA GLN A 147 19.07 8.54 -0.46
C GLN A 147 18.48 7.66 -1.54
N ASN A 148 18.08 6.42 -1.19
CA ASN A 148 17.77 5.36 -2.13
C ASN A 148 16.42 4.67 -1.86
N GLN A 149 15.92 4.73 -0.62
CA GLN A 149 14.62 4.18 -0.24
C GLN A 149 13.51 5.21 -0.46
N ASN A 150 12.39 4.73 -1.00
CA ASN A 150 11.19 5.52 -1.16
C ASN A 150 10.15 5.10 -0.14
N ILE A 151 9.28 6.04 0.20
CA ILE A 151 8.13 5.82 1.06
C ILE A 151 6.90 6.39 0.37
N MET A 152 5.76 5.73 0.54
CA MET A 152 4.47 6.20 0.07
C MET A 152 3.39 5.96 1.10
N LEU A 153 2.29 6.69 0.97
CA LEU A 153 1.07 6.43 1.71
C LEU A 153 0.15 5.57 0.85
N ALA A 154 -0.34 4.46 1.40
CA ALA A 154 -1.25 3.55 0.73
C ALA A 154 -2.35 3.07 1.68
N LEU A 155 -3.42 2.53 1.10
CA LEU A 155 -4.63 2.10 1.77
C LEU A 155 -4.80 0.59 1.64
N HIS A 156 -5.23 -0.04 2.72
CA HIS A 156 -5.62 -1.44 2.77
C HIS A 156 -7.10 -1.52 3.18
N GLY A 157 -7.93 -2.08 2.30
CA GLY A 157 -9.34 -2.33 2.59
C GLY A 157 -9.53 -3.70 3.22
N CYS A 158 -10.15 -3.75 4.39
CA CYS A 158 -10.38 -4.99 5.12
C CYS A 158 -11.68 -4.93 5.95
N SER A 159 -12.01 -6.03 6.64
CA SER A 159 -13.12 -6.00 7.61
C SER A 159 -12.67 -5.31 8.92
N HIS A 160 -13.64 -4.98 9.78
CA HIS A 160 -13.37 -4.41 11.10
C HIS A 160 -12.51 -5.35 11.96
N GLU A 161 -12.80 -6.65 11.94
CA GLU A 161 -12.06 -7.65 12.71
C GLU A 161 -10.58 -7.75 12.26
N VAL A 162 -10.34 -7.68 10.94
CA VAL A 162 -8.97 -7.67 10.39
C VAL A 162 -8.26 -6.36 10.76
N SER A 163 -8.97 -5.23 10.66
CA SER A 163 -8.43 -3.92 11.07
C SER A 163 -7.99 -3.93 12.52
N ASP A 164 -8.84 -4.41 13.43
CA ASP A 164 -8.52 -4.50 14.85
C ASP A 164 -7.29 -5.37 15.11
N SER A 165 -7.18 -6.51 14.41
CA SER A 165 -6.01 -7.38 14.53
C SER A 165 -4.74 -6.70 14.02
N VAL A 166 -4.79 -6.01 12.89
CA VAL A 166 -3.62 -5.30 12.34
C VAL A 166 -3.22 -4.13 13.23
N CYS A 167 -4.19 -3.39 13.78
CA CYS A 167 -3.91 -2.27 14.69
C CYS A 167 -3.27 -2.74 15.99
N ARG A 168 -3.66 -3.92 16.48
CA ARG A 168 -3.13 -4.49 17.72
C ARG A 168 -1.80 -5.21 17.54
N ASP A 169 -1.68 -6.01 16.48
CA ASP A 169 -0.63 -7.01 16.31
C ASP A 169 0.33 -6.68 15.15
N GLY A 170 0.07 -5.57 14.43
CA GLY A 170 0.79 -5.20 13.22
C GLY A 170 0.32 -5.96 11.98
N PHE A 171 0.87 -5.59 10.82
CA PHE A 171 0.66 -6.36 9.59
C PHE A 171 1.40 -7.69 9.65
N ALA A 172 0.79 -8.73 9.09
CA ALA A 172 1.42 -10.02 8.93
C ALA A 172 0.97 -10.66 7.62
N VAL A 173 1.91 -11.23 6.87
CA VAL A 173 1.58 -12.09 5.73
C VAL A 173 1.11 -13.43 6.28
N VAL A 174 -0.20 -13.54 6.48
CA VAL A 174 -0.84 -14.80 6.87
C VAL A 174 -1.00 -15.65 5.60
N PRO A 175 -0.68 -16.97 5.63
CA PRO A 175 -0.99 -17.87 4.53
C PRO A 175 -2.51 -17.82 4.25
N TYR A 176 -2.85 -17.09 3.20
CA TYR A 176 -4.20 -16.70 2.87
C TYR A 176 -4.93 -17.86 2.18
N ARG A 177 -6.27 -17.93 2.33
CA ARG A 177 -7.11 -18.89 1.60
C ARG A 177 -7.47 -18.40 0.19
N ASP A 178 -7.42 -17.09 -0.04
CA ASP A 178 -7.69 -16.51 -1.34
C ASP A 178 -6.48 -16.73 -2.26
N GLU A 179 -6.72 -16.80 -3.57
CA GLU A 179 -5.68 -16.99 -4.57
C GLU A 179 -5.21 -15.63 -5.12
N PRO A 180 -4.21 -14.97 -4.50
CA PRO A 180 -3.89 -13.58 -4.80
C PRO A 180 -3.27 -13.42 -6.21
N TRP A 181 -3.69 -12.42 -6.97
CA TRP A 181 -3.37 -12.27 -8.41
C TRP A 181 -1.90 -12.00 -8.72
N PHE A 182 -1.23 -11.24 -7.86
CA PHE A 182 0.14 -10.79 -8.07
C PHE A 182 1.10 -11.32 -7.01
N GLY A 183 0.80 -12.52 -6.48
CA GLY A 183 1.63 -13.21 -5.51
C GLY A 183 1.19 -12.99 -4.07
N ARG A 184 1.77 -13.77 -3.17
CA ARG A 184 1.46 -13.75 -1.73
C ARG A 184 2.16 -12.59 -1.05
N GLY A 185 1.39 -11.76 -0.35
CA GLY A 185 1.87 -10.58 0.36
C GLY A 185 0.72 -9.70 0.85
N LEU A 186 1.06 -8.53 1.37
CA LEU A 186 0.14 -7.50 1.80
C LEU A 186 -0.29 -6.66 0.60
N TYR A 187 -1.59 -6.61 0.32
CA TYR A 187 -2.16 -5.85 -0.80
C TYR A 187 -2.56 -4.46 -0.35
N LEU A 188 -1.97 -3.43 -0.92
CA LEU A 188 -2.31 -2.04 -0.70
C LEU A 188 -2.59 -1.35 -2.04
N THR A 189 -3.29 -0.23 -1.98
CA THR A 189 -3.59 0.60 -3.15
C THR A 189 -3.49 2.07 -2.79
N THR A 190 -3.17 2.93 -3.75
CA THR A 190 -3.28 4.38 -3.58
C THR A 190 -4.61 4.93 -4.08
N TYR A 191 -5.58 4.07 -4.40
CA TYR A 191 -6.94 4.44 -4.81
C TYR A 191 -7.94 4.11 -3.70
N ALA A 192 -8.43 5.14 -3.02
CA ALA A 192 -9.39 4.99 -1.93
C ALA A 192 -10.68 4.26 -2.34
N GLU A 193 -11.20 4.53 -3.53
CA GLU A 193 -12.39 3.84 -4.03
C GLU A 193 -12.15 2.33 -4.11
N TYR A 194 -10.98 1.92 -4.59
CA TYR A 194 -10.65 0.51 -4.71
C TYR A 194 -10.51 -0.16 -3.34
N ALA A 195 -9.83 0.51 -2.39
CA ALA A 195 -9.74 0.05 -1.02
C ALA A 195 -11.15 -0.09 -0.37
N CYS A 196 -12.07 0.84 -0.60
CA CYS A 196 -13.45 0.76 -0.13
C CYS A 196 -14.19 -0.49 -0.64
N ARG A 197 -13.96 -0.91 -1.89
CA ARG A 197 -14.57 -2.14 -2.44
C ARG A 197 -14.11 -3.38 -1.69
N TYR A 198 -12.84 -3.46 -1.31
CA TYR A 198 -12.34 -4.53 -0.44
C TYR A 198 -12.94 -4.46 0.97
N ALA A 199 -13.04 -3.26 1.53
CA ALA A 199 -13.59 -3.05 2.87
C ALA A 199 -15.08 -3.43 2.98
N THR A 200 -15.86 -3.22 1.92
CA THR A 200 -17.27 -3.69 1.85
C THR A 200 -17.38 -5.18 1.52
N GLY A 201 -16.29 -5.83 1.12
CA GLY A 201 -16.30 -7.22 0.67
C GLY A 201 -16.99 -7.40 -0.69
N GLU A 202 -16.93 -6.42 -1.58
CA GLU A 202 -17.49 -6.50 -2.95
C GLU A 202 -17.01 -7.75 -3.70
N PHE A 203 -15.76 -8.16 -3.44
CA PHE A 203 -15.10 -9.30 -4.11
C PHE A 203 -15.27 -10.63 -3.37
N LYS A 204 -16.02 -10.65 -2.27
CA LYS A 204 -16.28 -11.86 -1.47
C LYS A 204 -17.69 -12.36 -1.74
N GLU A 205 -17.92 -13.65 -1.53
CA GLU A 205 -19.27 -14.24 -1.55
C GLU A 205 -20.17 -13.58 -0.50
N GLN A 206 -19.60 -13.29 0.67
CA GLN A 206 -20.28 -12.56 1.75
C GLN A 206 -19.64 -11.18 1.94
N ARG A 207 -20.47 -10.14 1.81
CA ARG A 207 -20.06 -8.76 2.09
C ARG A 207 -19.67 -8.60 3.55
N ASN A 208 -18.66 -7.76 3.80
CA ASN A 208 -18.32 -7.38 5.17
C ASN A 208 -19.42 -6.44 5.68
N PRO A 209 -19.98 -6.65 6.89
CA PRO A 209 -20.96 -5.73 7.44
C PRO A 209 -20.30 -4.40 7.86
N PRO A 210 -21.01 -3.27 7.79
CA PRO A 210 -20.57 -2.04 8.44
C PRO A 210 -20.70 -2.14 9.97
N ASN A 211 -20.09 -1.20 10.69
CA ASN A 211 -20.30 -1.04 12.13
C ASN A 211 -21.72 -0.51 12.45
N SER A 212 -22.04 -0.27 13.73
CA SER A 212 -23.34 0.25 14.18
C SER A 212 -23.68 1.65 13.66
N ALA A 213 -22.68 2.42 13.20
CA ALA A 213 -22.84 3.73 12.58
C ALA A 213 -22.96 3.65 11.04
N GLY A 214 -22.95 2.45 10.44
CA GLY A 214 -23.01 2.27 9.00
C GLY A 214 -21.66 2.45 8.28
N GLU A 215 -20.55 2.39 9.00
CA GLU A 215 -19.22 2.67 8.45
C GLU A 215 -18.39 1.40 8.20
N HIS A 216 -17.54 1.47 7.19
CA HIS A 216 -16.47 0.51 6.92
C HIS A 216 -15.12 1.12 7.29
N VAL A 217 -14.10 0.28 7.43
CA VAL A 217 -12.75 0.72 7.83
C VAL A 217 -11.74 0.48 6.71
N LEU A 218 -10.81 1.41 6.58
CA LEU A 218 -9.58 1.27 5.79
C LEU A 218 -8.40 1.49 6.72
N ILE A 219 -7.32 0.76 6.49
CA ILE A 219 -6.03 1.06 7.13
C ILE A 219 -5.22 1.90 6.18
N ALA A 220 -4.80 3.08 6.61
CA ALA A 220 -3.78 3.84 5.89
C ALA A 220 -2.40 3.58 6.51
N ALA A 221 -1.44 3.22 5.67
CA ALA A 221 -0.10 2.87 6.12
C ALA A 221 0.96 3.57 5.28
N PHE A 222 2.06 3.93 5.95
CA PHE A 222 3.29 4.25 5.24
C PHE A 222 3.94 2.94 4.80
N VAL A 223 4.31 2.89 3.52
CA VAL A 223 4.86 1.70 2.89
C VAL A 223 6.24 2.02 2.34
N ALA A 224 7.18 1.12 2.61
CA ALA A 224 8.52 1.13 2.05
C ALA A 224 8.64 -0.02 1.04
N PRO A 225 8.22 0.16 -0.23
CA PRO A 225 8.02 -0.95 -1.18
C PRO A 225 9.32 -1.60 -1.69
N GLY A 226 10.47 -1.31 -1.07
CA GLY A 226 11.77 -1.85 -1.45
C GLY A 226 11.98 -1.94 -2.96
N MET A 227 12.52 -3.07 -3.41
CA MET A 227 12.70 -3.45 -4.81
C MET A 227 11.40 -3.92 -5.43
N VAL A 228 10.80 -3.04 -6.22
CA VAL A 228 9.50 -3.29 -6.86
C VAL A 228 9.68 -3.96 -8.21
N TYR A 229 8.94 -5.05 -8.43
CA TYR A 229 8.69 -5.65 -9.73
C TYR A 229 7.43 -5.03 -10.34
N PRO A 230 7.53 -4.22 -11.41
CA PRO A 230 6.37 -3.73 -12.13
C PRO A 230 5.73 -4.91 -12.86
N VAL A 231 4.45 -5.18 -12.66
CA VAL A 231 3.71 -6.23 -13.35
C VAL A 231 3.17 -5.68 -14.68
N SER A 232 3.22 -6.50 -15.73
CA SER A 232 2.72 -6.17 -17.07
C SER A 232 2.25 -7.44 -17.77
N ARG A 233 1.26 -7.36 -18.65
CA ARG A 233 0.66 -8.57 -19.26
C ARG A 233 1.65 -9.36 -20.10
N LYS A 234 2.45 -8.71 -20.95
CA LYS A 234 3.33 -9.39 -21.92
C LYS A 234 4.22 -10.51 -21.30
N PRO A 235 5.01 -10.27 -20.25
CA PRO A 235 5.79 -11.32 -19.60
C PRO A 235 5.01 -12.09 -18.54
N ASP A 236 4.08 -11.44 -17.82
CA ASP A 236 3.53 -12.00 -16.58
C ASP A 236 2.24 -12.79 -16.77
N TYR A 237 1.66 -12.80 -17.99
CA TYR A 237 0.43 -13.53 -18.29
C TYR A 237 0.67 -14.68 -19.26
N THR A 238 -0.12 -15.74 -19.10
CA THR A 238 -0.02 -16.95 -19.95
C THR A 238 -0.43 -16.65 -21.39
N ARG A 239 -1.43 -15.79 -21.58
CA ARG A 239 -1.88 -15.31 -22.89
C ARG A 239 -2.08 -13.80 -22.83
N PRO A 240 -1.02 -12.99 -23.04
CA PRO A 240 -1.06 -11.54 -22.79
C PRO A 240 -2.20 -10.79 -23.48
N SER A 241 -2.56 -11.18 -24.71
CA SER A 241 -3.67 -10.60 -25.49
C SER A 241 -5.06 -11.05 -25.03
N ASN A 242 -5.17 -12.11 -24.23
CA ASN A 242 -6.42 -12.56 -23.65
C ASN A 242 -6.59 -11.95 -22.25
N LEU A 243 -7.55 -11.03 -22.13
CA LEU A 243 -7.87 -10.27 -20.90
C LEU A 243 -8.53 -11.10 -19.79
N THR A 244 -8.74 -12.40 -20.03
CA THR A 244 -9.23 -13.36 -19.02
C THR A 244 -8.18 -14.41 -18.65
N SER A 245 -6.95 -14.28 -19.15
CA SER A 245 -5.91 -15.25 -18.85
C SER A 245 -5.30 -15.01 -17.48
N SER A 246 -4.95 -16.09 -16.77
CA SER A 246 -4.36 -15.95 -15.44
C SER A 246 -2.94 -15.39 -15.49
N SER A 247 -2.66 -14.51 -14.52
CA SER A 247 -1.32 -14.11 -14.12
C SER A 247 -0.49 -15.34 -13.74
N LYS A 248 0.75 -15.41 -14.22
CA LYS A 248 1.77 -16.41 -13.82
C LYS A 248 2.25 -16.19 -12.39
N LEU A 249 1.97 -15.02 -11.81
CA LEU A 249 2.30 -14.65 -10.44
C LEU A 249 1.22 -15.08 -9.43
N LYS A 250 0.05 -15.51 -9.92
CA LYS A 250 -1.09 -15.87 -9.06
C LYS A 250 -0.72 -16.98 -8.07
N ASP A 251 -0.97 -16.74 -6.79
CA ASP A 251 -0.62 -17.63 -5.66
C ASP A 251 0.87 -18.07 -5.63
N ARG A 252 1.77 -17.26 -6.22
CA ARG A 252 3.21 -17.48 -6.14
C ARG A 252 3.84 -16.61 -5.07
N ALA A 253 5.07 -16.96 -4.67
CA ALA A 253 5.91 -16.00 -3.96
C ALA A 253 6.18 -14.78 -4.86
N LEU A 254 6.58 -13.67 -4.25
CA LEU A 254 7.11 -12.53 -4.99
C LEU A 254 8.31 -12.96 -5.85
N GLN A 255 8.52 -12.25 -6.96
CA GLN A 255 9.59 -12.54 -7.91
C GLN A 255 10.95 -12.49 -7.20
N PRO A 256 11.85 -13.46 -7.43
CA PRO A 256 13.17 -13.44 -6.83
C PRO A 256 13.88 -12.10 -7.05
N GLN A 257 14.58 -11.60 -6.02
CA GLN A 257 15.25 -10.29 -5.98
C GLN A 257 14.32 -9.08 -5.86
N PHE A 258 13.00 -9.29 -5.84
CA PHE A 258 12.02 -8.25 -5.57
C PHE A 258 11.28 -8.60 -4.28
N ASN A 259 10.95 -7.57 -3.51
CA ASN A 259 10.16 -7.70 -2.29
C ASN A 259 8.86 -6.90 -2.34
N SER A 260 8.53 -6.37 -3.52
CA SER A 260 7.19 -5.89 -3.79
C SER A 260 6.85 -6.07 -5.26
N HIS A 261 5.56 -6.25 -5.56
CA HIS A 261 5.02 -6.14 -6.90
C HIS A 261 4.15 -4.90 -7.01
N TYR A 262 4.11 -4.28 -8.19
CA TYR A 262 3.20 -3.16 -8.44
C TYR A 262 2.52 -3.32 -9.80
N ALA A 263 1.20 -3.25 -9.83
CA ALA A 263 0.39 -3.46 -11.03
C ALA A 263 -0.65 -2.35 -11.18
N PHE A 264 -0.98 -2.00 -12.42
CA PHE A 264 -2.23 -1.29 -12.70
C PHE A 264 -3.32 -2.27 -13.02
N VAL A 265 -4.50 -2.08 -12.43
CA VAL A 265 -5.64 -2.99 -12.60
C VAL A 265 -6.84 -2.28 -13.19
N SER A 266 -7.68 -3.02 -13.90
CA SER A 266 -8.83 -2.48 -14.63
C SER A 266 -10.14 -3.08 -14.15
N ALA A 267 -11.09 -2.24 -13.72
CA ALA A 267 -12.44 -2.66 -13.33
C ALA A 267 -13.18 -3.32 -14.50
N ALA A 268 -12.96 -2.84 -15.72
CA ALA A 268 -13.55 -3.43 -16.93
C ALA A 268 -12.99 -4.82 -17.29
N HIS A 269 -11.90 -5.25 -16.66
CA HIS A 269 -11.19 -6.49 -16.95
C HIS A 269 -10.99 -7.31 -15.67
N ASN A 270 -12.04 -7.39 -14.84
CA ASN A 270 -12.07 -8.17 -13.60
C ASN A 270 -10.91 -7.87 -12.64
N TYR A 271 -10.44 -6.61 -12.61
CA TYR A 271 -9.32 -6.16 -11.78
C TYR A 271 -8.01 -6.92 -12.07
N GLU A 272 -7.86 -7.49 -13.27
CA GLU A 272 -6.57 -7.98 -13.74
C GLU A 272 -5.63 -6.83 -14.14
N CYS A 273 -4.34 -7.15 -14.24
CA CYS A 273 -3.31 -6.24 -14.74
C CYS A 273 -3.67 -5.71 -16.14
N MET A 274 -3.52 -4.41 -16.34
CA MET A 274 -3.74 -3.73 -17.62
C MET A 274 -2.43 -3.10 -18.10
N ASP A 275 -2.12 -3.29 -19.39
CA ASP A 275 -1.04 -2.57 -20.07
C ASP A 275 -1.60 -1.28 -20.70
N GLY A 276 -0.72 -0.33 -21.02
CA GLY A 276 -1.06 0.96 -21.64
C GLY A 276 -0.48 2.15 -20.90
N ALA A 277 0.23 1.93 -19.79
CA ALA A 277 0.88 3.00 -19.03
C ALA A 277 1.88 3.76 -19.89
N ARG A 278 2.57 3.05 -20.80
CA ARG A 278 3.51 3.65 -21.76
C ARG A 278 2.83 4.55 -22.79
N ASP A 279 1.57 4.27 -23.10
CA ASP A 279 0.77 4.94 -24.11
C ASP A 279 -0.10 6.06 -23.48
N GLY A 280 0.08 6.33 -22.18
CA GLY A 280 -0.64 7.37 -21.45
C GLY A 280 -2.06 6.99 -21.05
N THR A 281 -2.42 5.69 -21.11
CA THR A 281 -3.73 5.20 -20.66
C THR A 281 -3.95 5.57 -19.20
N VAL A 282 -5.13 6.13 -18.91
CA VAL A 282 -5.57 6.39 -17.53
C VAL A 282 -6.00 5.08 -16.90
N MET A 283 -5.30 4.67 -15.86
CA MET A 283 -5.52 3.39 -15.17
C MET A 283 -6.62 3.52 -14.13
N ASP A 284 -7.53 2.53 -14.10
CA ASP A 284 -8.65 2.51 -13.17
C ASP A 284 -8.14 2.55 -11.73
N TYR A 285 -7.26 1.61 -11.35
CA TYR A 285 -6.65 1.52 -10.03
C TYR A 285 -5.20 0.99 -10.08
N ASP A 286 -4.55 0.92 -8.93
CA ASP A 286 -3.27 0.25 -8.74
C ASP A 286 -3.32 -0.76 -7.58
N GLU A 287 -2.39 -1.72 -7.62
CA GLU A 287 -2.11 -2.64 -6.54
C GLU A 287 -0.62 -2.69 -6.26
N LEU A 288 -0.27 -2.51 -4.99
CA LEU A 288 1.05 -2.72 -4.42
C LEU A 288 0.98 -3.97 -3.54
N VAL A 289 1.81 -4.96 -3.83
CA VAL A 289 1.96 -6.15 -2.99
C VAL A 289 3.30 -6.09 -2.29
N CYS A 290 3.32 -6.13 -0.97
CA CYS A 290 4.55 -6.13 -0.16
C CYS A 290 4.74 -7.45 0.60
N GLU A 291 5.98 -7.79 0.92
CA GLU A 291 6.32 -8.88 1.85
C GLU A 291 5.99 -8.56 3.32
#